data_AF-A0A401QG96-F1
#
_entry.id   AF-A0A401QG96-F1
#
_cell.length_a   1.000
_cell.length_b   1.000
_cell.length_c   1.000
_cell.angle_alpha   90.00
_cell.angle_beta   90.00
_cell.angle_gamma   90.00
#
_symmetry.space_group_name_H-M   'P 1'
#
loop_
_entity.id
_entity.type
_entity.pdbx_description
1 polymer ?
#
loop_
_entity_poly.entity_id
_entity_poly.type
_entity_poly.pdbx_seq_one_letter_code
_entity_poly.pdbx_strand_id
1 'polypeptide(L)' 'MSNDTYVKDIKAGLKNLNLLFIVLEIGRVTKTKDGHEVRTCKVADKTGSINISVWDDVGSLIQAGDIIRLTRG' A
#
# COMPACT_ATOMS: atom_id res chain seq x y z
N MET A 1 -20.17 4.07 9.65
CA MET A 1 -19.70 3.25 8.51
C MET A 1 -18.46 3.93 7.97
N SER A 2 -17.28 3.33 8.10
CA SER A 2 -16.06 3.89 7.48
C SER A 2 -16.24 3.85 5.97
N ASN A 3 -16.21 5.01 5.32
CA ASN A 3 -16.37 5.09 3.88
C ASN A 3 -15.02 4.75 3.23
N ASP A 4 -14.80 3.46 3.00
CA ASP A 4 -13.59 2.96 2.36
C ASP A 4 -13.55 3.46 0.91
N THR A 5 -12.45 4.10 0.54
CA THR A 5 -12.16 4.50 -0.85
C THR A 5 -11.78 3.26 -1.64
N TYR A 6 -12.19 3.18 -2.90
CA TYR A 6 -11.76 2.10 -3.79
C TYR A 6 -10.53 2.51 -4.60
N VAL A 7 -9.73 1.53 -5.02
CA VAL A 7 -8.49 1.74 -5.79
C VAL A 7 -8.75 2.58 -7.04
N LYS A 8 -9.82 2.31 -7.78
CA LYS A 8 -10.17 3.07 -9.01
C LYS A 8 -10.43 4.56 -8.77
N ASP A 9 -10.78 4.96 -7.56
CA ASP A 9 -11.17 6.32 -7.22
C ASP A 9 -9.97 7.16 -6.74
N ILE A 10 -8.81 6.53 -6.54
CA ILE A 10 -7.57 7.20 -6.14
C ILE A 10 -7.04 8.06 -7.30
N LYS A 11 -6.76 9.32 -6.99
CA LYS A 11 -6.15 10.29 -7.90
C LYS A 11 -4.94 10.93 -7.22
N ALA A 12 -4.01 11.42 -8.04
CA ALA A 12 -2.84 12.13 -7.53
C ALA A 12 -3.25 13.31 -6.62
N GLY A 13 -2.59 13.41 -5.46
CA GLY A 13 -2.81 14.49 -4.50
C GLY A 13 -3.96 14.28 -3.52
N LEU A 14 -4.75 13.21 -3.63
CA LEU A 14 -5.71 12.84 -2.58
C LEU A 14 -4.98 12.47 -1.29
N LYS A 15 -5.57 12.82 -0.15
CA LYS A 15 -5.04 12.60 1.20
C LYS A 15 -6.16 12.05 2.08
N ASN A 16 -5.79 11.54 3.25
CA ASN A 16 -6.70 10.95 4.23
C ASN A 16 -7.43 9.73 3.65
N LEU A 17 -6.73 8.94 2.84
CA LEU A 17 -7.28 7.75 2.20
C LEU A 17 -7.49 6.65 3.24
N ASN A 18 -8.66 6.04 3.21
CA ASN A 18 -8.96 4.81 3.95
C ASN A 18 -9.24 3.71 2.92
N LEU A 19 -8.38 2.70 2.86
CA LEU A 19 -8.40 1.67 1.82
C LEU A 19 -8.39 0.28 2.47
N LEU A 20 -9.17 -0.65 1.93
CA LEU A 20 -9.07 -2.07 2.25
C LEU A 20 -8.63 -2.81 0.99
N PHE A 21 -7.53 -3.54 1.06
CA PHE A 21 -6.91 -4.18 -0.10
C PHE A 21 -6.24 -5.51 0.25
N ILE A 22 -6.03 -6.34 -0.78
CA ILE A 22 -5.19 -7.52 -0.72
C ILE A 22 -3.82 -7.23 -1.33
N VAL A 23 -2.75 -7.75 -0.73
CA VAL A 23 -1.39 -7.68 -1.27
C VAL A 23 -1.20 -8.77 -2.32
N LEU A 24 -0.83 -8.38 -3.54
CA LEU A 24 -0.62 -9.31 -4.65
C LEU A 24 0.86 -9.68 -4.80
N GLU A 25 1.73 -8.67 -4.80
CA GLU A 25 3.17 -8.84 -5.05
C GLU A 25 3.97 -7.91 -4.14
N ILE A 26 5.12 -8.38 -3.67
CA ILE A 26 6.06 -7.60 -2.86
C ILE A 26 7.33 -7.40 -3.68
N GLY A 27 7.65 -6.13 -3.95
CA GLY A 27 8.87 -5.75 -4.65
C GLY A 27 10.12 -5.92 -3.80
N ARG A 28 11.28 -5.84 -4.45
CA ARG A 28 12.58 -5.87 -3.77
C ARG A 28 12.75 -4.65 -2.86
N VAL A 29 13.52 -4.85 -1.80
CA VAL A 29 13.94 -3.76 -0.92
C VAL A 29 14.91 -2.85 -1.65
N THR A 30 14.66 -1.55 -1.57
CA THR A 30 15.60 -0.51 -1.97
C THR A 30 15.98 0.30 -0.73
N LYS A 31 17.22 0.79 -0.68
CA LYS A 31 17.70 1.59 0.44
C LYS A 31 17.93 3.03 0.00
N THR A 32 17.39 3.98 0.74
CA THR A 32 17.59 5.40 0.47
C THR A 32 18.98 5.86 0.93
N LYS A 33 19.40 7.07 0.54
CA LYS A 33 20.72 7.61 0.90
C LYS A 33 20.89 7.84 2.40
N ASP A 34 19.79 8.16 3.08
CA ASP A 34 19.65 8.33 4.53
C ASP A 34 19.43 6.99 5.27
N GLY A 35 19.38 5.87 4.54
CA GLY A 35 19.43 4.53 5.13
C GLY A 35 18.09 3.86 5.39
N HIS A 36 16.97 4.47 5.01
CA HIS A 36 15.65 3.87 5.12
C HIS A 36 15.42 2.78 4.08
N GLU A 37 14.66 1.76 4.45
CA GLU A 37 14.24 0.71 3.53
C GLU A 37 12.89 1.04 2.91
N VAL A 38 12.76 0.84 1.59
CA VAL A 38 11.51 1.07 0.86
C VAL A 38 11.21 -0.14 -0.02
N ARG A 39 9.97 -0.61 0.06
CA ARG A 39 9.45 -1.70 -0.77
C ARG A 39 8.20 -1.23 -1.49
N THR A 40 8.16 -1.41 -2.80
CA THR A 40 6.95 -1.21 -3.59
C THR A 40 6.13 -2.50 -3.57
N CYS A 41 4.91 -2.45 -3.08
CA CYS A 41 3.98 -3.57 -3.09
C CYS A 41 2.85 -3.29 -4.07
N LYS A 42 2.49 -4.29 -4.88
CA LYS A 42 1.29 -4.24 -5.72
C LYS A 42 0.12 -4.73 -4.89
N VAL A 43 -0.90 -3.89 -4.75
CA VAL A 43 -2.09 -4.19 -3.97
C VAL A 43 -3.34 -3.99 -4.81
N ALA A 44 -4.43 -4.66 -4.46
CA ALA A 44 -5.66 -4.60 -5.23
C ALA A 44 -6.92 -4.68 -4.38
N ASP A 45 -8.01 -4.19 -4.97
CA ASP A 45 -9.37 -4.48 -4.56
C ASP A 45 -10.17 -4.95 -5.80
N LYS A 46 -11.49 -5.11 -5.65
CA LYS A 46 -12.38 -5.52 -6.75
C LYS A 46 -12.41 -4.54 -7.95
N THR A 47 -11.87 -3.34 -7.80
CA THR A 47 -11.95 -2.25 -8.79
C THR A 47 -10.65 -2.05 -9.57
N GLY A 48 -9.52 -2.58 -9.09
CA GLY A 48 -8.24 -2.47 -9.76
C GLY A 48 -7.06 -2.74 -8.83
N SER A 49 -5.85 -2.47 -9.33
CA SER A 49 -4.60 -2.58 -8.58
C SER A 49 -3.80 -1.29 -8.62
N ILE A 50 -3.09 -0.98 -7.53
CA ILE A 50 -2.19 0.17 -7.41
C ILE A 50 -0.91 -0.26 -6.69
N ASN A 51 0.17 0.51 -6.88
CA ASN A 51 1.41 0.32 -6.14
C ASN A 51 1.41 1.20 -4.88
N ILE A 52 1.82 0.62 -3.75
CA ILE A 52 2.08 1.33 -2.50
C ILE A 52 3.56 1.21 -2.13
N SER A 53 4.13 2.27 -1.58
CA SER A 53 5.48 2.25 -1.01
C SER A 53 5.39 2.12 0.49
N VAL A 54 5.97 1.06 1.04
CA VAL A 54 6.01 0.80 2.48
C VAL A 54 7.44 0.97 2.95
N TRP A 55 7.59 1.66 4.07
CA TRP A 55 8.87 2.08 4.63
C TRP A 55 9.24 1.24 5.85
N ASP A 56 10.54 1.02 5.99
CA ASP A 56 11.21 0.45 7.16
C ASP A 56 10.58 -0.88 7.61
N ASP A 57 10.54 -1.13 8.92
CA ASP A 57 10.17 -2.41 9.52
C ASP A 57 8.77 -2.87 9.13
N VAL A 58 7.83 -1.94 8.89
CA VAL A 58 6.46 -2.28 8.46
C VAL A 58 6.48 -3.05 7.14
N GLY A 59 7.37 -2.69 6.21
CA GLY A 59 7.51 -3.39 4.93
C GLY A 59 8.03 -4.83 5.07
N SER A 60 8.65 -5.17 6.20
CA SER A 60 9.13 -6.53 6.47
C SER A 60 8.04 -7.49 6.95
N LEU A 61 6.96 -6.96 7.51
CA LEU A 61 5.86 -7.74 8.09
C LEU A 61 4.80 -8.15 7.06
N ILE A 62 4.76 -7.47 5.91
CA ILE A 62 3.76 -7.69 4.86
C ILE A 62 4.09 -8.94 4.03
N GLN A 63 3.09 -9.74 3.74
CA GLN A 63 3.14 -10.93 2.91
C GLN A 63 2.13 -10.88 1.76
N ALA A 64 2.39 -11.62 0.69
CA ALA A 64 1.41 -11.78 -0.39
C ALA A 64 0.19 -12.55 0.14
N GLY A 65 -1.01 -12.05 -0.19
CA GLY A 65 -2.28 -12.57 0.33
C GLY A 65 -2.81 -11.84 1.56
N ASP A 66 -2.02 -10.99 2.21
CA ASP A 66 -2.48 -10.22 3.37
C ASP A 66 -3.62 -9.27 2.98
N ILE A 67 -4.64 -9.21 3.83
CA ILE A 67 -5.73 -8.23 3.73
C ILE A 67 -5.45 -7.10 4.72
N ILE A 68 -5.11 -5.93 4.20
CA ILE A 68 -4.64 -4.79 5.00
C ILE A 68 -5.60 -3.63 4.86
N ARG A 69 -5.85 -2.96 5.99
CA ARG A 69 -6.57 -1.69 6.05
C ARG A 69 -5.57 -0.56 6.22
N LEU A 70 -5.45 0.29 5.20
CA LEU A 70 -4.75 1.57 5.30
C LEU A 70 -5.70 2.64 5.82
N THR A 71 -5.22 3.46 6.75
CA THR A 71 -5.96 4.63 7.24
C THR A 71 -5.07 5.85 7.19
N ARG A 72 -5.64 7.00 6.80
CA ARG A 72 -4.93 8.28 6.68
C ARG A 72 -3.74 8.24 5.71
N GLY A 73 -3.89 7.52 4.60
CA GLY A 73 -2.94 7.50 3.48
C GLY A 73 -2.94 8.76 2.64
#